data_AF-A0AAD5SKZ5-F1
#
_entry.id   AF-A0AAD5SKZ5-F1
#
_cell.length_a   1.000
_cell.length_b   1.000
_cell.length_c   1.000
_cell.angle_alpha   90.00
_cell.angle_beta   90.00
_cell.angle_gamma   90.00
#
_symmetry.space_group_name_H-M   'P 1'
#
loop_
_entity.id
_entity.type
_entity.pdbx_description
1 polymer ?
#
loop_
_entity_poly.entity_id
_entity_poly.type
_entity_poly.pdbx_seq_one_letter_code
_entity_poly.pdbx_strand_id
1 'polypeptide(L)'
;MRATGNHNNQIAIREGSAVRYVKIPVEDYNAQSLPGVLKTALGGDYDVVYDKAQRNIRISNPNVTFSILGLAGGTTASSILGKGRENESTPANSFQGNGISNFSGTSSLLLVCNKLLTQDVIFVNNQSVRCVALIDLNSPNGAYCHWRNPGGWLDMGANLSYATFRFLDPGTLQEIDFRGMGFTLQLGVMSDDDDAVMFT
;
A
#
# COMPACT_ATOMS: atom_id res chain seq x y z
N MET A 1 9.49 -7.57 20.86
CA MET A 1 9.00 -7.61 19.47
C MET A 1 7.49 -7.77 19.51
N ARG A 2 6.71 -6.74 19.16
CA ARG A 2 5.26 -6.89 18.99
C ARG A 2 5.03 -7.42 17.57
N ALA A 3 4.35 -8.57 17.45
CA ALA A 3 4.00 -9.13 16.16
C ALA A 3 3.10 -8.15 15.39
N THR A 4 3.52 -7.77 14.19
CA THR A 4 2.76 -6.97 13.23
C THR A 4 1.58 -7.81 12.72
N GLY A 5 0.45 -7.68 13.41
CA GLY A 5 -0.74 -8.50 13.22
C GLY A 5 -1.42 -8.29 11.86
N ASN A 6 -1.87 -9.41 11.28
CA ASN A 6 -2.77 -9.58 10.13
C ASN A 6 -2.34 -8.89 8.82
N HIS A 7 -1.69 -9.67 7.98
CA HIS A 7 -1.25 -9.32 6.62
C HIS A 7 -2.43 -8.96 5.70
N ASN A 8 -2.36 -7.84 4.99
CA ASN A 8 -3.32 -7.46 3.94
C ASN A 8 -3.13 -8.33 2.68
N ASN A 9 -3.42 -9.63 2.78
CA ASN A 9 -3.13 -10.58 1.72
C ASN A 9 -4.28 -11.53 1.39
N GLN A 10 -5.47 -11.32 1.96
CA GLN A 10 -6.58 -12.25 1.81
C GLN A 10 -7.93 -11.55 1.63
N ILE A 11 -8.69 -11.98 0.62
CA ILE A 11 -10.05 -11.49 0.36
C ILE A 11 -10.99 -12.69 0.38
N ALA A 12 -12.00 -12.64 1.23
CA ALA A 12 -13.11 -13.58 1.19
C ALA A 12 -14.13 -13.14 0.13
N ILE A 13 -14.39 -14.00 -0.85
CA ILE A 13 -15.39 -13.84 -1.91
C ILE A 13 -16.43 -14.97 -1.82
N ARG A 14 -17.70 -14.65 -2.04
CA ARG A 14 -18.79 -15.62 -2.14
C ARG A 14 -19.32 -15.64 -3.57
N GLU A 15 -19.40 -16.83 -4.15
CA GLU A 15 -19.96 -17.09 -5.48
C GLU A 15 -21.07 -18.14 -5.29
N GLY A 16 -22.34 -17.74 -5.42
CA GLY A 16 -23.48 -18.57 -5.01
C GLY A 16 -23.44 -18.89 -3.51
N SER A 17 -23.41 -20.18 -3.15
CA SER A 17 -23.30 -20.64 -1.76
C SER A 17 -21.85 -20.89 -1.30
N ALA A 18 -20.88 -20.90 -2.21
CA ALA A 18 -19.49 -21.20 -1.90
C ALA A 18 -18.75 -19.94 -1.45
N VAL A 19 -17.97 -20.05 -0.37
CA VAL A 19 -17.03 -19.02 0.08
C VAL A 19 -15.61 -19.45 -0.26
N ARG A 20 -14.88 -18.58 -0.94
CA ARG A 20 -13.49 -18.75 -1.33
C ARG A 20 -12.64 -17.67 -0.69
N TYR A 21 -11.48 -18.05 -0.18
CA TYR A 21 -10.46 -17.11 0.30
C TYR A 21 -9.41 -16.95 -0.78
N VAL A 22 -9.41 -15.79 -1.42
CA VAL A 22 -8.43 -15.40 -2.43
C VAL A 22 -7.21 -14.86 -1.69
N LYS A 23 -6.10 -15.60 -1.76
CA LYS A 23 -4.83 -15.19 -1.17
C LYS A 23 -3.92 -14.63 -2.25
N ILE A 24 -3.29 -13.49 -1.96
CA ILE A 24 -2.19 -12.95 -2.75
C ILE A 24 -0.87 -13.14 -2.00
N PRO A 25 0.28 -13.17 -2.69
CA PRO A 25 1.58 -13.18 -2.06
C PRO A 25 1.73 -12.06 -1.03
N VAL A 26 2.59 -12.28 -0.06
CA VAL A 26 2.90 -11.29 0.96
C VAL A 26 4.04 -10.42 0.45
N GLU A 27 3.69 -9.29 -0.16
CA GLU A 27 4.62 -8.35 -0.81
C GLU A 27 4.09 -6.91 -0.70
N ASP A 28 4.92 -5.93 -1.08
CA ASP A 28 4.51 -4.54 -1.24
C ASP A 28 3.81 -4.33 -2.58
N TYR A 29 2.61 -3.76 -2.53
CA TYR A 29 1.85 -3.45 -3.73
C TYR A 29 1.66 -1.94 -3.92
N ASN A 30 1.40 -1.55 -5.15
CA ASN A 30 0.95 -0.20 -5.50
C ASN A 30 -0.27 -0.29 -6.43
N ALA A 31 -0.80 0.88 -6.82
CA ALA A 31 -1.95 0.98 -7.70
C ALA A 31 -1.74 0.34 -9.08
N GLN A 32 -0.49 0.14 -9.53
CA GLN A 32 -0.16 -0.55 -10.78
C GLN A 32 -0.02 -2.07 -10.59
N SER A 33 0.60 -2.53 -9.49
CA SER A 33 0.94 -3.95 -9.30
C SER A 33 -0.19 -4.77 -8.66
N LEU A 34 -0.93 -4.20 -7.70
CA LEU A 34 -1.99 -4.94 -6.99
C LEU A 34 -3.08 -5.51 -7.91
N PRO A 35 -3.61 -4.75 -8.91
CA PRO A 35 -4.69 -5.26 -9.75
C PRO A 35 -4.30 -6.53 -10.51
N GLY A 36 -3.08 -6.59 -11.04
CA GLY A 36 -2.59 -7.77 -11.78
C GLY A 36 -2.46 -9.01 -10.89
N VAL A 37 -1.96 -8.83 -9.67
CA VAL A 37 -1.81 -9.92 -8.70
C VAL A 37 -3.16 -10.41 -8.19
N LEU A 38 -4.08 -9.50 -7.88
CA LEU A 38 -5.46 -9.84 -7.50
C LEU A 38 -6.20 -10.56 -8.62
N LYS A 39 -6.07 -10.08 -9.87
CA LYS A 39 -6.67 -10.72 -11.05
C LYS A 39 -6.18 -12.16 -11.21
N THR A 40 -4.87 -12.37 -11.07
CA THR A 40 -4.26 -13.70 -11.14
C THR A 40 -4.78 -14.61 -10.02
N ALA A 41 -4.86 -14.12 -8.79
CA ALA A 41 -5.33 -14.90 -7.64
C ALA A 41 -6.83 -15.19 -7.67
N LEU A 42 -7.65 -14.27 -8.18
CA LEU A 42 -9.09 -14.47 -8.39
C LEU A 42 -9.34 -15.55 -9.44
N GLY A 43 -8.45 -15.72 -10.43
CA GLY A 43 -8.62 -16.65 -11.53
C GLY A 43 -9.85 -16.33 -12.39
N GLY A 44 -10.14 -17.18 -13.39
CA GLY A 44 -11.27 -17.00 -14.30
C GLY A 44 -11.26 -15.69 -15.09
N ASP A 45 -12.43 -15.29 -15.60
CA ASP A 45 -12.63 -14.06 -16.38
C ASP A 45 -12.84 -12.81 -15.49
N TYR A 46 -12.29 -12.81 -14.27
CA TYR A 46 -12.34 -11.63 -13.41
C TYR A 46 -11.45 -10.53 -13.98
N ASP A 47 -11.98 -9.32 -14.02
CA ASP A 47 -11.23 -8.12 -14.29
C ASP A 47 -11.06 -7.32 -12.99
N VAL A 48 -9.85 -6.79 -12.80
CA VAL A 48 -9.48 -6.02 -11.60
C VAL A 48 -8.77 -4.77 -12.06
N VAL A 49 -9.33 -3.62 -11.70
CA VAL A 49 -8.85 -2.32 -12.13
C VAL A 49 -8.76 -1.40 -10.92
N TYR A 50 -7.70 -0.61 -10.86
CA TYR A 50 -7.64 0.51 -9.93
C TYR A 50 -8.38 1.71 -10.51
N ASP A 51 -9.48 2.12 -9.87
CA ASP A 51 -10.19 3.35 -10.18
C ASP A 51 -9.44 4.53 -9.55
N LYS A 52 -8.80 5.33 -10.39
CA LYS A 52 -8.03 6.51 -9.94
C LYS A 52 -8.91 7.61 -9.35
N ALA A 53 -10.16 7.73 -9.79
CA ALA A 53 -11.07 8.77 -9.32
C ALA A 53 -11.61 8.44 -7.92
N GLN A 54 -12.03 7.19 -7.72
CA GLN A 54 -12.51 6.69 -6.42
C GLN A 54 -11.39 6.22 -5.49
N ARG A 55 -10.17 6.09 -6.02
CA ARG A 55 -8.95 5.67 -5.32
C ARG A 55 -9.08 4.27 -4.71
N ASN A 56 -9.71 3.35 -5.41
CA ASN A 56 -9.91 1.99 -4.91
C ASN A 56 -10.01 0.96 -6.03
N ILE A 57 -10.05 -0.31 -5.63
CA ILE A 57 -10.11 -1.42 -6.56
C ILE A 57 -11.56 -1.69 -6.98
N ARG A 58 -11.77 -1.76 -8.29
CA ARG A 58 -12.94 -2.34 -8.93
C ARG A 58 -12.65 -3.78 -9.32
N ILE A 59 -13.58 -4.67 -8.99
CA ILE A 59 -13.55 -6.08 -9.43
C ILE A 59 -14.82 -6.31 -10.26
N SER A 60 -14.71 -6.95 -11.42
CA SER A 60 -15.87 -7.32 -12.22
C SER A 60 -15.72 -8.68 -12.86
N ASN A 61 -16.81 -9.40 -13.01
CA ASN A 61 -16.90 -10.62 -13.80
C ASN A 61 -18.27 -10.68 -14.47
N PRO A 62 -18.36 -10.58 -15.80
CA PRO A 62 -19.65 -10.55 -16.51
C PRO A 62 -20.43 -11.87 -16.39
N ASN A 63 -19.74 -12.98 -16.12
CA ASN A 63 -20.30 -14.33 -16.12
C ASN A 63 -20.65 -14.84 -14.72
N VAL A 64 -20.17 -14.17 -13.66
CA VAL A 64 -20.32 -14.62 -12.27
C VAL A 64 -20.84 -13.49 -11.39
N THR A 65 -21.92 -13.75 -10.67
CA THR A 65 -22.39 -12.89 -9.57
C THR A 65 -21.66 -13.27 -8.29
N PHE A 66 -21.07 -12.28 -7.62
CA PHE A 66 -20.26 -12.49 -6.42
C PHE A 66 -20.49 -11.42 -5.35
N SER A 67 -20.12 -11.76 -4.11
CA SER A 67 -20.08 -10.86 -2.97
C SER A 67 -18.70 -10.84 -2.32
N ILE A 68 -18.20 -9.66 -1.99
CA ILE A 68 -17.02 -9.48 -1.13
C ILE A 68 -17.47 -9.52 0.33
N LEU A 69 -16.89 -10.42 1.12
CA LEU A 69 -17.23 -10.60 2.53
C LEU A 69 -16.25 -9.80 3.40
N GLY A 70 -16.73 -8.68 3.97
CA GLY A 70 -15.94 -7.82 4.88
C GLY A 70 -15.91 -8.31 6.34
N LEU A 71 -16.89 -9.13 6.72
CA LEU A 71 -17.05 -9.68 8.08
C LEU A 71 -16.45 -11.09 8.25
N ALA A 72 -16.08 -11.75 7.16
CA ALA A 72 -15.55 -13.10 7.20
C ALA A 72 -14.23 -13.13 8.01
N GLY A 73 -14.13 -14.05 8.98
CA GLY A 73 -12.93 -14.17 9.81
C GLY A 73 -11.66 -14.35 8.96
N GLY A 74 -10.63 -13.55 9.24
CA GLY A 74 -9.36 -13.60 8.52
C GLY A 74 -9.35 -12.91 7.14
N THR A 75 -10.44 -12.29 6.70
CA THR A 75 -10.44 -11.43 5.51
C THR A 75 -9.76 -10.10 5.81
N THR A 76 -9.01 -9.57 4.84
CA THR A 76 -8.50 -8.18 4.83
C THR A 76 -9.11 -7.39 3.68
N ALA A 77 -10.26 -7.84 3.16
CA ALA A 77 -10.98 -7.19 2.07
C ALA A 77 -11.34 -5.73 2.39
N SER A 78 -11.65 -5.40 3.65
CA SER A 78 -11.93 -4.03 4.05
C SER A 78 -10.75 -3.09 3.79
N SER A 79 -9.53 -3.58 4.06
CA SER A 79 -8.29 -2.83 3.87
C SER A 79 -7.93 -2.79 2.39
N ILE A 80 -7.79 -3.95 1.72
CA ILE A 80 -7.29 -4.03 0.34
C ILE A 80 -8.24 -3.36 -0.65
N LEU A 81 -9.55 -3.58 -0.49
CA LEU A 81 -10.55 -3.13 -1.47
C LEU A 81 -11.23 -1.83 -1.08
N GLY A 82 -10.87 -1.23 0.06
CA GLY A 82 -11.57 -0.04 0.57
C GLY A 82 -13.05 -0.34 0.83
N LYS A 83 -13.35 -1.52 1.38
CA LYS A 83 -14.73 -1.90 1.76
C LYS A 83 -14.95 -1.59 3.24
N GLY A 84 -16.18 -1.20 3.61
CA GLY A 84 -16.56 -1.13 5.02
C GLY A 84 -16.50 -2.51 5.68
N ARG A 85 -15.87 -2.62 6.85
CA ARG A 85 -15.72 -3.88 7.61
C ARG A 85 -17.07 -4.45 8.06
N GLU A 86 -18.05 -3.59 8.32
CA GLU A 86 -19.30 -3.94 8.98
C GLU A 86 -20.34 -4.60 8.07
N ASN A 87 -20.11 -4.64 6.75
CA ASN A 87 -21.09 -5.15 5.79
C ASN A 87 -20.44 -6.01 4.71
N GLU A 88 -21.12 -7.07 4.27
CA GLU A 88 -20.82 -7.79 3.03
C GLU A 88 -21.23 -6.92 1.82
N SER A 89 -20.74 -7.20 0.61
CA SER A 89 -21.26 -6.52 -0.58
C SER A 89 -22.49 -7.26 -1.07
N THR A 90 -23.44 -6.53 -1.63
CA THR A 90 -24.56 -7.12 -2.36
C THR A 90 -24.01 -8.01 -3.49
N PRO A 91 -24.59 -9.21 -3.72
CA PRO A 91 -24.23 -10.04 -4.86
C PRO A 91 -24.42 -9.27 -6.17
N ALA A 92 -23.34 -9.11 -6.94
CA ALA A 92 -23.35 -8.43 -8.22
C ALA A 92 -22.23 -8.95 -9.13
N ASN A 93 -22.29 -8.62 -10.42
CA ASN A 93 -21.23 -8.92 -11.39
C ASN A 93 -20.09 -7.89 -11.35
N SER A 94 -20.21 -6.86 -10.52
CA SER A 94 -19.18 -5.86 -10.29
C SER A 94 -19.23 -5.41 -8.84
N PHE A 95 -18.06 -5.25 -8.25
CA PHE A 95 -17.84 -4.65 -6.95
C PHE A 95 -16.98 -3.39 -7.14
N GLN A 96 -17.36 -2.32 -6.43
CA GLN A 96 -16.55 -1.12 -6.27
C GLN A 96 -16.35 -0.87 -4.78
N GLY A 97 -15.12 -0.55 -4.37
CA GLY A 97 -14.86 -0.05 -3.03
C GLY A 97 -15.65 1.23 -2.74
N ASN A 98 -15.95 1.47 -1.46
CA ASN A 98 -16.59 2.72 -1.00
C ASN A 98 -15.63 3.63 -0.22
N GLY A 99 -14.47 3.09 0.15
CA GLY A 99 -13.36 3.78 0.78
C GLY A 99 -12.09 3.52 -0.02
N ILE A 100 -10.97 4.00 0.51
CA ILE A 100 -9.69 3.97 -0.21
C ILE A 100 -8.99 2.64 0.02
N SER A 101 -8.44 2.06 -1.05
CA SER A 101 -7.65 0.83 -0.98
C SER A 101 -6.35 1.06 -0.23
N ASN A 102 -6.05 0.20 0.75
CA ASN A 102 -4.79 0.18 1.47
C ASN A 102 -3.82 -0.80 0.78
N PHE A 103 -2.74 -0.25 0.24
CA PHE A 103 -1.68 -0.98 -0.46
C PHE A 103 -0.46 -1.28 0.41
N SER A 104 -0.44 -0.87 1.68
CA SER A 104 0.67 -1.19 2.57
C SER A 104 0.83 -2.71 2.62
N GLY A 105 1.95 -3.21 2.10
CA GLY A 105 2.35 -4.58 2.25
C GLY A 105 2.58 -4.92 3.72
N THR A 106 3.07 -6.13 3.96
CA THR A 106 3.33 -6.59 5.32
C THR A 106 4.51 -5.87 5.91
N SER A 107 4.29 -5.15 7.00
CA SER A 107 5.36 -4.55 7.81
C SER A 107 6.15 -3.44 7.09
N SER A 108 5.49 -2.62 6.28
CA SER A 108 6.13 -1.40 5.78
C SER A 108 6.17 -0.32 6.86
N LEU A 109 7.20 0.53 6.90
CA LEU A 109 7.17 1.80 7.63
C LEU A 109 6.90 2.94 6.66
N LEU A 110 6.21 3.97 7.15
CA LEU A 110 6.00 5.19 6.39
C LEU A 110 7.09 6.18 6.78
N LEU A 111 8.02 6.47 5.88
CA LEU A 111 8.94 7.58 6.05
C LEU A 111 8.22 8.86 5.65
N VAL A 112 7.97 9.76 6.60
CA VAL A 112 7.29 11.04 6.36
C VAL A 112 8.19 12.21 6.72
N CYS A 113 8.07 13.30 5.95
CA CYS A 113 8.71 14.57 6.23
C CYS A 113 7.69 15.69 6.02
N ASN A 114 7.62 16.64 6.95
CA ASN A 114 6.72 17.79 6.84
C ASN A 114 7.27 18.93 5.98
N LYS A 115 8.56 18.86 5.61
CA LYS A 115 9.29 19.91 4.90
C LYS A 115 9.63 19.56 3.46
N LEU A 116 9.69 18.27 3.17
CA LEU A 116 9.83 17.75 1.82
C LEU A 116 8.44 17.44 1.28
N LEU A 117 8.14 18.02 0.12
CA LEU A 117 6.89 17.81 -0.57
C LEU A 117 7.12 16.71 -1.60
N THR A 118 6.44 15.59 -1.39
CA THR A 118 6.31 14.49 -2.35
C THR A 118 4.89 14.47 -2.90
N GLN A 119 4.76 14.04 -4.15
CA GLN A 119 3.45 13.77 -4.75
C GLN A 119 2.90 12.41 -4.34
N ASP A 120 3.73 11.54 -3.75
CA ASP A 120 3.32 10.22 -3.28
C ASP A 120 2.44 10.35 -2.04
N VAL A 121 1.16 10.01 -2.24
CA VAL A 121 0.15 9.96 -1.19
C VAL A 121 -0.25 8.52 -0.99
N ILE A 122 -0.01 8.02 0.21
CA ILE A 122 -0.50 6.74 0.67
C ILE A 122 -1.73 6.98 1.54
N PHE A 123 -2.65 6.03 1.51
CA PHE A 123 -3.87 6.12 2.29
C PHE A 123 -3.87 5.06 3.36
N VAL A 124 -3.93 5.54 4.59
CA VAL A 124 -3.77 4.72 5.77
C VAL A 124 -4.88 5.10 6.74
N ASN A 125 -5.68 4.10 7.16
CA ASN A 125 -6.80 4.31 8.09
C ASN A 125 -7.72 5.48 7.70
N ASN A 126 -8.06 5.59 6.41
CA ASN A 126 -8.90 6.66 5.86
C ASN A 126 -8.27 8.08 5.94
N GLN A 127 -6.96 8.18 6.16
CA GLN A 127 -6.20 9.42 6.11
C GLN A 127 -5.25 9.42 4.93
N SER A 128 -5.16 10.54 4.22
CA SER A 128 -4.15 10.78 3.20
C SER A 128 -2.85 11.20 3.88
N VAL A 129 -1.78 10.42 3.71
CA VAL A 129 -0.46 10.74 4.23
C VAL A 129 0.49 10.94 3.05
N ARG A 130 1.11 12.12 2.98
CA ARG A 130 2.23 12.35 2.06
C ARG A 130 3.44 11.62 2.62
N CYS A 131 3.96 10.67 1.86
CA CYS A 131 5.02 9.79 2.32
C CYS A 131 6.22 9.94 1.41
N VAL A 132 7.38 10.18 2.01
CA VAL A 132 8.64 10.24 1.30
C VAL A 132 8.94 8.85 0.74
N ALA A 133 8.90 7.80 1.58
CA ALA A 133 9.14 6.42 1.16
C ALA A 133 8.33 5.40 1.99
N LEU A 134 7.94 4.30 1.35
CA LEU A 134 7.55 3.07 2.03
C LEU A 134 8.81 2.21 2.25
N ILE A 135 9.05 1.78 3.49
CA ILE A 135 10.22 0.98 3.85
C ILE A 135 9.77 -0.43 4.19
N ASP A 136 10.10 -1.39 3.33
CA ASP A 136 9.90 -2.81 3.62
C ASP A 136 10.85 -3.27 4.74
N LEU A 137 10.28 -3.71 5.87
CA LEU A 137 11.05 -4.28 6.98
C LEU A 137 11.45 -5.74 6.77
N ASN A 138 10.92 -6.41 5.74
CA ASN A 138 11.25 -7.79 5.43
C ASN A 138 12.34 -7.93 4.36
N SER A 139 12.80 -6.81 3.77
CA SER A 139 13.88 -6.86 2.80
C SER A 139 15.17 -7.34 3.46
N PRO A 140 15.77 -8.46 2.98
CA PRO A 140 17.01 -9.00 3.54
C PRO A 140 18.20 -8.04 3.37
N ASN A 141 18.10 -7.09 2.44
CA ASN A 141 19.13 -6.09 2.15
C ASN A 141 18.72 -4.67 2.61
N GLY A 142 17.60 -4.54 3.34
CA GLY A 142 16.99 -3.24 3.64
C GLY A 142 16.20 -2.65 2.48
N ALA A 143 15.44 -1.59 2.74
CA ALA A 143 14.66 -0.90 1.72
C ALA A 143 15.43 0.30 1.17
N TYR A 144 15.43 0.46 -0.15
CA TYR A 144 16.04 1.59 -0.84
C TYR A 144 14.96 2.41 -1.53
N CYS A 145 14.98 3.72 -1.32
CA CYS A 145 14.14 4.65 -2.06
C CYS A 145 15.04 5.66 -2.76
N HIS A 146 14.79 5.87 -4.05
CA HIS A 146 15.59 6.75 -4.89
C HIS A 146 14.66 7.76 -5.57
N TRP A 147 15.03 9.05 -5.50
CA TRP A 147 14.33 10.12 -6.19
C TRP A 147 15.27 10.73 -7.21
N ARG A 148 14.99 10.49 -8.50
CA ARG A 148 15.71 11.13 -9.59
C ARG A 148 14.98 12.41 -9.98
N ASN A 149 15.67 13.54 -10.01
CA ASN A 149 15.01 14.83 -10.24
C ASN A 149 15.31 15.43 -11.61
N PRO A 150 14.60 15.01 -12.68
CA PRO A 150 14.40 15.88 -13.83
C PRO A 150 12.91 16.26 -13.86
N GLY A 151 12.46 17.10 -12.90
CA GLY A 151 11.14 17.74 -12.98
C GLY A 151 10.16 17.56 -11.81
N GLY A 152 10.61 17.22 -10.60
CA GLY A 152 9.81 17.39 -9.37
C GLY A 152 9.15 16.12 -8.84
N TRP A 153 9.95 15.21 -8.28
CA TRP A 153 9.46 14.08 -7.46
C TRP A 153 9.58 14.34 -5.95
N LEU A 154 10.52 15.22 -5.56
CA LEU A 154 10.73 15.68 -4.20
C LEU A 154 11.06 17.17 -4.27
N ASP A 155 10.12 18.02 -3.87
CA ASP A 155 10.29 19.48 -3.90
C ASP A 155 10.47 20.02 -2.48
N MET A 156 11.26 21.08 -2.36
CA MET A 156 11.43 21.82 -1.11
C MET A 156 10.56 23.07 -1.16
N GLY A 157 9.57 23.15 -0.28
CA GLY A 157 8.70 24.34 -0.23
C GLY A 157 9.41 25.63 0.23
N ALA A 158 10.66 25.55 0.72
CA ALA A 158 11.48 26.68 1.18
C ALA A 158 12.97 26.28 1.31
N ASN A 159 13.87 27.27 1.55
CA ASN A 159 15.25 27.01 1.95
C ASN A 159 15.29 26.13 3.23
N LEU A 160 15.75 24.89 3.10
CA LEU A 160 15.84 23.96 4.23
C LEU A 160 17.24 23.97 4.85
N SER A 161 17.36 24.41 6.08
CA SER A 161 18.59 24.21 6.88
C SER A 161 18.64 22.83 7.55
N TYR A 162 17.49 22.18 7.72
CA TYR A 162 17.36 20.81 8.24
C TYR A 162 15.99 20.20 7.89
N ALA A 163 15.97 18.88 7.65
CA ALA A 163 14.75 18.07 7.48
C ALA A 163 14.57 17.14 8.68
N THR A 164 13.31 16.93 9.10
CA THR A 164 12.97 15.96 10.13
C THR A 164 12.18 14.84 9.48
N PHE A 165 12.69 13.63 9.62
CA PHE A 165 12.05 12.41 9.14
C PHE A 165 11.45 11.66 10.32
N ARG A 166 10.25 11.13 10.12
CA ARG A 166 9.57 10.26 11.09
C ARG A 166 9.18 8.97 10.39
N PHE A 167 9.29 7.87 11.11
CA PHE A 167 8.79 6.58 10.69
C PHE A 167 7.47 6.32 11.39
N LEU A 168 6.40 6.14 10.62
CA LEU A 168 5.09 5.81 11.16
C LEU A 168 4.76 4.34 10.89
N ASP A 169 4.10 3.72 11.85
CA ASP A 169 3.42 2.45 11.66
C ASP A 169 2.18 2.67 10.77
N PRO A 170 2.05 2.00 9.61
CA PRO A 170 0.87 2.12 8.77
C PRO A 170 -0.40 1.53 9.39
N GLY A 171 -0.31 0.69 10.42
CA GLY A 171 -1.49 0.21 11.15
C GLY A 171 -2.05 1.25 12.13
N THR A 172 -1.20 2.08 12.72
CA THR A 172 -1.59 2.97 13.84
C THR A 172 -1.34 4.45 13.60
N LEU A 173 -0.57 4.81 12.57
CA LEU A 173 -0.02 6.14 12.30
C LEU A 173 0.75 6.76 13.47
N GLN A 174 1.16 5.94 14.43
CA GLN A 174 2.02 6.37 15.52
C GLN A 174 3.48 6.30 15.08
N GLU A 175 4.26 7.24 15.59
CA GLU A 175 5.70 7.24 15.39
C GLU A 175 6.31 6.03 16.09
N ILE A 176 7.18 5.32 15.39
CA ILE A 176 7.94 4.21 15.96
C ILE A 176 9.27 4.75 16.46
N ASP A 177 9.53 4.53 17.74
CA ASP A 177 10.82 4.81 18.35
C ASP A 177 11.77 3.64 18.12
N PHE A 178 12.78 3.87 17.29
CA PHE A 178 13.78 2.86 16.95
C PHE A 178 15.02 2.87 17.85
N ARG A 179 15.04 3.69 18.91
CA ARG A 179 16.19 3.74 19.83
C ARG A 179 16.49 2.34 20.40
N GLY A 180 17.72 1.87 20.21
CA GLY A 180 18.16 0.55 20.67
C GLY A 180 17.73 -0.63 19.80
N MET A 181 17.06 -0.41 18.66
CA MET A 181 16.56 -1.47 17.79
C MET A 181 17.52 -1.89 16.65
N GLY A 182 18.74 -1.35 16.60
CA GLY A 182 19.75 -1.76 15.61
C GLY A 182 19.41 -1.38 14.16
N PHE A 183 18.67 -0.29 13.96
CA PHE A 183 18.39 0.27 12.64
C PHE A 183 19.47 1.27 12.23
N THR A 184 19.73 1.38 10.93
CA THR A 184 20.57 2.45 10.36
C THR A 184 19.81 3.11 9.22
N LEU A 185 19.64 4.44 9.29
CA LEU A 185 19.14 5.25 8.19
C LEU A 185 20.33 5.95 7.56
N GLN A 186 20.59 5.68 6.28
CA GLN A 186 21.57 6.41 5.50
C GLN A 186 20.84 7.32 4.51
N LEU A 187 21.10 8.63 4.61
CA LEU A 187 20.61 9.64 3.68
C LEU A 187 21.79 10.13 2.85
N GLY A 188 21.78 9.83 1.56
CA GLY A 188 22.73 10.38 0.60
C GLY A 188 22.05 11.46 -0.24
N VAL A 189 22.65 12.65 -0.29
CA VAL A 189 22.32 13.64 -1.33
C VAL A 189 23.38 13.44 -2.41
N MET A 190 22.99 12.90 -3.55
CA MET A 190 23.88 12.73 -4.69
C MET A 190 23.77 13.95 -5.58
N SER A 191 24.91 14.49 -6.04
CA SER A 191 24.90 15.47 -7.12
C SER A 191 24.56 14.77 -8.44
N ASP A 192 24.10 15.52 -9.45
CA ASP A 192 23.83 14.96 -10.79
C ASP A 192 25.07 14.30 -11.40
N ASP A 193 26.28 14.75 -11.03
CA ASP A 193 27.56 14.17 -11.44
C ASP A 193 27.85 12.83 -10.74
N ASP A 194 27.45 12.68 -9.47
CA ASP A 194 27.60 11.43 -8.71
C ASP A 194 26.59 10.35 -9.17
N ASP A 195 25.39 10.76 -9.61
CA ASP A 195 24.36 9.86 -10.15
C ASP A 195 24.81 9.19 -11.47
N ALA A 196 25.67 9.85 -12.25
CA ALA A 196 26.20 9.29 -13.50
C ALA A 196 27.20 8.14 -13.30
N VAL A 197 27.90 8.09 -12.16
CA VAL A 197 28.98 7.13 -11.87
C VAL A 197 28.44 5.82 -11.27
N MET A 198 27.29 5.85 -10.59
CA MET A 198 26.68 4.66 -9.97
C MET A 198 26.04 3.68 -10.98
N PHE A 199 26.00 4.03 -12.27
CA PHE A 199 25.45 3.20 -13.35
C PHE A 199 26.46 2.80 -14.43
N THR A 200 27.76 3.01 -14.20
CA THR A 200 28.87 2.42 -14.98
C THR A 200 29.50 1.27 -14.22
#